data_AF-A0A562KHF6-F1
#
_entry.id   AF-A0A562KHF6-F1
#
_cell.length_a   1.000
_cell.length_b   1.000
_cell.length_c   1.000
_cell.angle_alpha   90.00
_cell.angle_beta   90.00
_cell.angle_gamma   90.00
#
_symmetry.space_group_name_H-M   'P 1'
#
loop_
_entity.id
_entity.type
_entity.pdbx_description
1 polymer ?
#
loop_
_entity_poly.entity_id
_entity_poly.type
_entity_poly.pdbx_seq_one_letter_code
_entity_poly.pdbx_strand_id
1 'polypeptide(L)'
;MFLHDILTAIPWGLLLAFSIGPGFFVLLETSITKGFRAAFTFDLGIVFSDIIFILIAYLSTNQLLEQLKDNPTLFVIGGIIMLAYGLISFIQLKRNFKKQTEIEQDDDNIPKKNYFALFFKGFLLNFINIGVLGFWMMIIITYGPQMEMNTSRISVFFAAILVFYLAFDVAKILLAKQLKHKLIPANIYKIKRVISMVILIFGLFFILQGFFPKEKEMITNKLLPDTTVSE
;
A
#
# COMPACT_ATOMS: atom_id res chain seq x y z
N MET A 1 28.37 12.25 -4.32
CA MET A 1 27.12 12.79 -3.77
C MET A 1 25.91 12.00 -4.30
N PHE A 2 25.50 12.15 -5.56
CA PHE A 2 24.34 11.42 -6.13
C PHE A 2 24.42 9.88 -6.04
N LEU A 3 25.60 9.29 -6.26
CA LEU A 3 25.76 7.83 -6.13
C LEU A 3 25.48 7.35 -4.69
N HIS A 4 25.90 8.11 -3.69
CA HIS A 4 25.62 7.77 -2.29
C HIS A 4 24.12 7.87 -2.02
N ASP A 5 23.46 8.92 -2.50
CA ASP A 5 22.00 9.10 -2.36
C ASP A 5 21.25 7.90 -3.00
N ILE A 6 21.63 7.49 -4.21
CA ILE A 6 21.03 6.33 -4.91
C ILE A 6 21.24 5.03 -4.12
N LEU A 7 22.43 4.79 -3.58
CA LEU A 7 22.69 3.58 -2.79
C LEU A 7 21.88 3.56 -1.49
N THR A 8 21.74 4.72 -0.83
CA THR A 8 20.92 4.89 0.38
C THR A 8 19.43 4.70 0.10
N ALA A 9 18.98 4.84 -1.16
CA ALA A 9 17.59 4.60 -1.55
C ALA A 9 17.22 3.09 -1.60
N ILE A 10 18.19 2.19 -1.77
CA ILE A 10 17.93 0.75 -1.96
C ILE A 10 17.19 0.13 -0.77
N PRO A 11 17.62 0.30 0.49
CA PRO A 11 16.91 -0.27 1.64
C PRO A 11 15.48 0.24 1.76
N TRP A 12 15.24 1.50 1.43
CA TRP A 12 13.90 2.11 1.46
C TRP A 12 12.98 1.57 0.37
N GLY A 13 13.49 1.40 -0.85
CA GLY A 13 12.76 0.75 -1.93
C GLY A 13 12.40 -0.70 -1.58
N LEU A 14 13.32 -1.43 -0.94
CA LEU A 14 13.07 -2.80 -0.48
C LEU A 14 12.02 -2.84 0.63
N LEU A 15 12.13 -1.96 1.62
CA LEU A 15 11.18 -1.86 2.73
C LEU A 15 9.76 -1.57 2.21
N LEU A 16 9.62 -0.65 1.25
CA LEU A 16 8.33 -0.39 0.61
C LEU A 16 7.78 -1.61 -0.13
N ALA A 17 8.62 -2.31 -0.91
CA ALA A 17 8.22 -3.49 -1.67
C ALA A 17 7.61 -4.61 -0.80
N PHE A 18 8.11 -4.73 0.44
CA PHE A 18 7.67 -5.71 1.42
C PHE A 18 6.82 -5.14 2.55
N SER A 19 6.38 -3.88 2.43
CA SER A 19 5.48 -3.26 3.41
C SER A 19 4.14 -3.99 3.43
N ILE A 20 3.85 -4.67 4.54
CA ILE A 20 2.67 -5.53 4.67
C ILE A 20 1.45 -4.65 4.89
N GLY A 21 0.68 -4.42 3.83
CA GLY A 21 -0.57 -3.67 3.86
C GLY A 21 -1.58 -4.13 2.81
N PRO A 22 -2.77 -3.51 2.74
CA PRO A 22 -3.81 -3.85 1.77
C PRO A 22 -3.31 -3.90 0.32
N GLY A 23 -2.47 -2.94 -0.08
CA GLY A 23 -1.85 -2.89 -1.41
C GLY A 23 -1.01 -4.12 -1.74
N PHE A 24 -0.15 -4.55 -0.81
CA PHE A 24 0.69 -5.75 -0.95
C PHE A 24 -0.14 -7.00 -1.24
N PHE A 25 -1.17 -7.24 -0.44
CA PHE A 25 -2.03 -8.44 -0.61
C PHE A 25 -2.80 -8.41 -1.92
N VAL A 26 -3.40 -7.27 -2.29
CA VAL A 26 -4.15 -7.14 -3.54
C VAL A 26 -3.23 -7.25 -4.77
N LEU A 27 -1.98 -6.78 -4.67
CA LEU A 27 -0.98 -6.96 -5.73
C LEU A 27 -0.63 -8.43 -5.92
N LEU A 28 -0.38 -9.17 -4.83
CA LEU A 28 -0.14 -10.61 -4.89
C LEU A 28 -1.34 -11.37 -5.47
N GLU A 29 -2.56 -11.07 -5.03
CA GLU A 29 -3.79 -11.63 -5.59
C GLU A 29 -3.86 -11.41 -7.10
N THR A 30 -3.62 -10.17 -7.53
CA THR A 30 -3.74 -9.76 -8.92
C THR A 30 -2.67 -10.44 -9.76
N SER A 31 -1.44 -10.58 -9.24
CA SER A 31 -0.36 -11.31 -9.91
C SER A 31 -0.71 -12.78 -10.12
N ILE A 32 -1.17 -13.44 -9.06
CA ILE A 32 -1.54 -14.84 -9.05
C ILE A 32 -2.73 -15.10 -9.98
N THR A 33 -3.81 -14.33 -9.83
CA THR A 33 -5.10 -14.61 -10.48
C THR A 33 -5.25 -14.00 -11.87
N LYS A 34 -4.67 -12.81 -12.13
CA LYS A 34 -4.81 -12.06 -13.39
C LYS A 34 -3.51 -11.95 -14.19
N GLY A 35 -2.38 -12.33 -13.60
CA GLY A 35 -1.06 -12.36 -14.24
C GLY A 35 -0.32 -11.02 -14.23
N PHE A 36 0.91 -11.06 -14.74
CA PHE A 36 1.88 -9.95 -14.67
C PHE A 36 1.31 -8.60 -15.14
N ARG A 37 0.76 -8.52 -16.35
CA ARG A 37 0.29 -7.25 -16.93
C ARG A 37 -0.75 -6.56 -16.03
N ALA A 38 -1.70 -7.33 -15.49
CA ALA A 38 -2.73 -6.78 -14.62
C ALA A 38 -2.17 -6.30 -13.28
N ALA A 39 -1.24 -7.07 -12.69
CA ALA A 39 -0.59 -6.72 -11.44
C ALA A 39 0.31 -5.49 -11.59
N PHE A 40 1.10 -5.44 -12.66
CA PHE A 40 1.97 -4.30 -12.96
C PHE A 40 1.15 -3.02 -13.19
N THR A 41 0.02 -3.08 -13.90
CA THR A 41 -0.85 -1.90 -14.03
C THR A 41 -1.45 -1.45 -12.70
N PHE A 42 -1.85 -2.38 -11.84
CA PHE A 42 -2.30 -2.06 -10.49
C PHE A 42 -1.17 -1.39 -9.68
N ASP A 43 0.04 -1.91 -9.79
CA ASP A 43 1.23 -1.39 -9.11
C ASP A 43 1.64 0.00 -9.59
N LEU A 44 1.53 0.28 -10.89
CA LEU A 44 1.69 1.63 -11.43
C LEU A 44 0.69 2.62 -10.81
N GLY A 45 -0.51 2.17 -10.46
CA GLY A 45 -1.47 2.98 -9.70
C GLY A 45 -0.98 3.31 -8.29
N ILE A 46 -0.37 2.34 -7.60
CA ILE A 46 0.24 2.53 -6.27
C ILE A 46 1.37 3.57 -6.37
N VAL A 47 2.34 3.35 -7.27
CA VAL A 47 3.48 4.25 -7.50
C VAL A 47 3.00 5.65 -7.88
N PHE A 48 1.93 5.78 -8.66
CA PHE A 48 1.37 7.10 -8.97
C PHE A 48 0.84 7.82 -7.73
N SER A 49 0.18 7.10 -6.81
CA SER A 49 -0.22 7.66 -5.51
C SER A 49 1.00 8.05 -4.66
N ASP A 50 2.09 7.27 -4.70
CA ASP A 50 3.32 7.61 -4.00
C ASP A 50 3.94 8.91 -4.52
N ILE A 51 3.96 9.11 -5.84
CA ILE A 51 4.42 10.36 -6.46
C ILE A 51 3.60 11.54 -5.93
N ILE A 52 2.27 11.42 -5.84
CA ILE A 52 1.43 12.48 -5.26
C ILE A 52 1.81 12.74 -3.80
N PHE A 53 2.00 11.70 -2.99
CA PHE A 53 2.40 11.87 -1.60
C PHE A 53 3.78 12.48 -1.42
N ILE A 54 4.74 12.12 -2.25
CA ILE A 54 6.07 12.72 -2.27
C ILE A 54 5.95 14.22 -2.59
N LEU A 55 5.13 14.60 -3.58
CA LEU A 55 4.91 16.00 -3.91
C LEU A 55 4.24 16.76 -2.76
N ILE A 56 3.23 16.17 -2.12
CA ILE A 56 2.58 16.74 -0.93
C ILE A 56 3.61 16.91 0.19
N ALA A 57 4.41 15.89 0.47
CA ALA A 57 5.44 15.92 1.50
C ALA A 57 6.53 16.96 1.22
N TYR A 58 6.92 17.12 -0.05
CA TYR A 58 7.96 18.06 -0.46
C TYR A 58 7.51 19.52 -0.46
N LEU A 59 6.28 19.79 -0.89
CA LEU A 59 5.76 21.15 -1.03
C LEU A 59 5.10 21.69 0.25
N SER A 60 4.73 20.82 1.19
CA SER A 60 4.07 21.23 2.42
C SER A 60 5.06 21.70 3.48
N THR A 61 4.60 22.57 4.36
CA THR A 61 5.36 22.96 5.55
C THR A 61 5.30 21.87 6.62
N ASN A 62 6.32 21.79 7.48
CA ASN A 62 6.38 20.80 8.56
C ASN A 62 5.10 20.80 9.44
N GLN A 63 4.55 21.99 9.74
CA GLN A 63 3.31 22.12 10.53
C GLN A 63 2.07 21.58 9.82
N LEU A 64 1.90 21.86 8.52
CA LEU A 64 0.76 21.37 7.76
C LEU A 64 0.83 19.84 7.61
N LEU A 65 2.05 19.30 7.49
CA LEU A 65 2.29 17.87 7.41
C LEU A 65 1.96 17.14 8.72
N GLU A 66 2.41 17.66 9.86
CA GLU A 66 2.05 17.09 11.18
C GLU A 66 0.54 17.09 11.38
N GLN A 67 -0.14 18.19 11.04
CA GLN A 67 -1.60 18.28 11.12
C GLN A 67 -2.31 17.27 10.21
N LEU A 68 -1.79 17.00 9.01
CA LEU A 68 -2.36 15.99 8.12
C LEU A 68 -2.14 14.58 8.66
N LYS A 69 -0.90 14.24 9.03
CA LYS A 69 -0.55 12.88 9.48
C LYS A 69 -1.26 12.49 10.77
N ASP A 70 -1.40 13.41 11.71
CA ASP A 70 -2.02 13.14 13.01
C ASP A 70 -3.52 13.47 13.03
N ASN A 71 -4.13 13.75 11.86
CA ASN A 71 -5.56 13.99 11.77
C ASN A 71 -6.36 12.69 11.99
N PRO A 72 -7.05 12.51 13.13
CA PRO A 72 -7.82 11.30 13.40
C PRO A 72 -8.92 11.06 12.34
N THR A 73 -9.43 12.14 11.73
CA THR A 73 -10.45 12.08 10.70
C THR A 73 -9.97 11.34 9.46
N LEU A 74 -8.71 11.51 9.05
CA LEU A 74 -8.15 10.82 7.89
C LEU A 74 -8.04 9.31 8.14
N PHE A 75 -7.66 8.90 9.36
CA PHE A 75 -7.67 7.49 9.76
C PHE A 75 -9.08 6.89 9.71
N VAL A 76 -10.09 7.59 10.26
CA VAL A 76 -11.48 7.11 10.25
C VAL A 76 -12.01 6.99 8.81
N ILE A 77 -11.84 8.03 7.98
CA ILE A 77 -12.30 8.00 6.57
C ILE A 77 -11.64 6.85 5.82
N GLY A 78 -10.32 6.71 5.96
CA GLY A 78 -9.61 5.66 5.25
C GLY A 78 -9.99 4.27 5.73
N GLY A 79 -10.17 4.10 7.03
CA GLY A 79 -10.66 2.86 7.62
C GLY A 79 -12.06 2.48 7.15
N ILE A 80 -12.99 3.44 7.03
CA ILE A 80 -14.35 3.21 6.49
C ILE A 80 -14.28 2.73 5.04
N ILE A 81 -13.49 3.38 4.18
CA ILE A 81 -13.40 2.98 2.77
C ILE A 81 -12.77 1.59 2.64
N MET A 82 -11.72 1.30 3.42
CA MET A 82 -11.11 -0.04 3.46
C MET A 82 -12.10 -1.10 3.96
N LEU A 83 -12.87 -0.83 5.02
CA LEU A 83 -13.91 -1.73 5.51
C LEU A 83 -14.97 -1.98 4.45
N ALA A 84 -15.47 -0.94 3.80
CA ALA A 84 -16.47 -1.06 2.75
C ALA A 84 -15.95 -1.92 1.60
N TYR A 85 -14.73 -1.66 1.12
CA TYR A 85 -14.10 -2.45 0.06
C TYR A 85 -13.88 -3.91 0.48
N GLY A 86 -13.37 -4.16 1.69
CA GLY A 86 -13.17 -5.49 2.24
C GLY A 86 -14.48 -6.28 2.36
N LEU A 87 -15.55 -5.63 2.81
CA LEU A 87 -16.87 -6.23 2.97
C LEU A 87 -17.51 -6.55 1.61
N ILE A 88 -17.48 -5.60 0.67
CA ILE A 88 -17.97 -5.80 -0.70
C ILE A 88 -17.21 -6.96 -1.36
N SER A 89 -15.88 -6.97 -1.23
CA SER A 89 -15.04 -8.05 -1.76
C SER A 89 -15.41 -9.42 -1.16
N PHE A 90 -15.61 -9.48 0.15
CA PHE A 90 -15.99 -10.71 0.85
C PHE A 90 -17.38 -11.24 0.44
N ILE A 91 -18.37 -10.34 0.35
CA ILE A 91 -19.75 -10.69 -0.06
C ILE A 91 -19.76 -11.17 -1.51
N GLN A 92 -19.10 -10.43 -2.43
CA GLN A 92 -19.01 -10.82 -3.83
C GLN A 92 -18.29 -12.16 -4.00
N LEU A 93 -17.26 -12.42 -3.21
CA LEU A 93 -16.55 -13.71 -3.22
C LEU A 93 -17.48 -14.87 -2.86
N LYS A 94 -18.28 -14.73 -1.80
CA LYS A 94 -19.24 -15.77 -1.38
C LYS A 94 -20.31 -16.01 -2.46
N ARG A 95 -20.81 -14.94 -3.08
CA ARG A 95 -21.81 -15.02 -4.16
C ARG A 95 -21.28 -15.71 -5.40
N ASN A 96 -20.05 -15.37 -5.82
CA ASN A 96 -19.44 -15.92 -7.03
C ASN A 96 -19.02 -17.38 -6.85
N PHE A 97 -18.55 -17.76 -5.66
CA PHE A 97 -18.25 -19.17 -5.34
C PHE A 97 -19.53 -20.02 -5.39
N LYS A 98 -20.63 -19.55 -4.79
CA LYS A 98 -21.92 -20.28 -4.84
C LYS A 98 -22.44 -20.46 -6.27
N LYS A 99 -22.31 -19.43 -7.12
CA LYS A 99 -22.69 -19.50 -8.54
C LYS A 99 -21.82 -20.46 -9.36
N GLN A 100 -20.52 -20.54 -9.09
CA GLN A 100 -19.61 -21.48 -9.76
C GLN A 100 -19.85 -22.94 -9.35
N THR A 101 -20.46 -23.19 -8.19
CA THR A 101 -20.86 -24.55 -7.76
C THR A 101 -22.22 -24.98 -8.32
N GLU A 102 -23.04 -24.05 -8.79
CA GLU A 102 -24.40 -24.31 -9.33
C GLU A 102 -24.46 -24.36 -10.88
N ILE A 103 -23.41 -23.91 -11.57
CA ILE A 103 -23.34 -23.88 -13.05
C ILE A 103 -22.05 -24.58 -13.48
N GLU A 104 -22.15 -25.85 -13.88
CA GLU A 104 -21.18 -26.44 -14.81
C GLU A 104 -21.39 -25.76 -16.18
N GLN A 105 -20.28 -25.34 -16.79
CA GLN A 105 -20.21 -24.77 -18.14
C GLN A 105 -20.71 -23.32 -18.29
N ASP A 106 -19.78 -22.37 -18.21
CA ASP A 106 -19.70 -21.34 -19.26
C ASP A 106 -18.23 -20.92 -19.39
N ASP A 107 -17.61 -21.40 -20.47
CA ASP A 107 -16.36 -20.88 -20.99
C ASP A 107 -16.62 -19.43 -21.48
N ASP A 108 -15.58 -18.60 -21.57
CA ASP A 108 -15.68 -17.24 -22.14
C ASP A 108 -16.40 -16.13 -21.36
N ASN A 109 -16.01 -15.95 -20.09
CA ASN A 109 -15.93 -14.59 -19.56
C ASN A 109 -14.54 -14.32 -18.98
N ILE A 110 -13.53 -14.27 -19.87
CA ILE A 110 -12.29 -13.54 -19.58
C ILE A 110 -12.76 -12.12 -19.24
N PRO A 111 -12.70 -11.65 -17.98
CA PRO A 111 -13.10 -10.29 -17.68
C PRO A 111 -12.19 -9.40 -18.52
N LYS A 112 -12.76 -8.66 -19.48
CA LYS A 112 -12.03 -7.68 -20.29
C LYS A 112 -11.10 -6.97 -19.33
N LYS A 113 -9.79 -7.13 -19.53
CA LYS A 113 -8.77 -6.64 -18.61
C LYS A 113 -8.88 -5.13 -18.56
N ASN A 114 -9.71 -4.62 -17.67
CA ASN A 114 -9.92 -3.19 -17.50
C ASN A 114 -8.72 -2.67 -16.71
N TYR A 115 -7.62 -2.48 -17.44
CA TYR A 115 -6.36 -1.97 -16.94
C TYR A 115 -6.55 -0.60 -16.28
N PHE A 116 -7.43 0.23 -16.82
CA PHE A 116 -7.80 1.50 -16.21
C PHE A 116 -8.41 1.32 -14.82
N ALA A 117 -9.40 0.43 -14.68
CA ALA A 117 -9.98 0.12 -13.38
C ALA A 117 -8.95 -0.49 -12.40
N LEU A 118 -8.00 -1.30 -12.90
CA LEU A 118 -6.92 -1.85 -12.06
C LEU A 118 -5.95 -0.78 -11.58
N PHE A 119 -5.57 0.16 -12.44
CA PHE A 119 -4.73 1.30 -12.09
C PHE A 119 -5.40 2.14 -10.99
N PHE A 120 -6.65 2.57 -11.21
CA PHE A 120 -7.40 3.35 -10.23
C PHE A 120 -7.62 2.60 -8.91
N LYS A 121 -7.81 1.27 -8.99
CA LYS A 121 -7.89 0.44 -7.79
C LYS A 121 -6.59 0.46 -6.99
N GLY A 122 -5.44 0.37 -7.64
CA GLY A 122 -4.13 0.45 -6.99
C GLY A 122 -3.89 1.83 -6.39
N PHE A 123 -4.14 2.87 -7.18
CA PHE A 123 -4.09 4.26 -6.75
C PHE A 123 -4.92 4.51 -5.50
N LEU A 124 -6.22 4.20 -5.54
CA LEU A 124 -7.13 4.51 -4.43
C LEU A 124 -6.76 3.73 -3.16
N LEU A 125 -6.36 2.47 -3.31
CA LEU A 125 -5.97 1.64 -2.17
C LEU A 125 -4.70 2.13 -1.49
N ASN A 126 -3.74 2.69 -2.26
CA ASN A 126 -2.54 3.32 -1.71
C ASN A 126 -2.86 4.71 -1.13
N PHE A 127 -3.66 5.51 -1.83
CA PHE A 127 -4.01 6.87 -1.44
C PHE A 127 -4.81 6.93 -0.12
N ILE A 128 -5.60 5.90 0.16
CA ILE A 128 -6.33 5.81 1.42
C ILE A 128 -5.43 5.32 2.58
N ASN A 129 -4.28 4.75 2.27
CA ASN A 129 -3.34 4.26 3.27
C ASN A 129 -2.51 5.42 3.85
N ILE A 130 -3.01 6.02 4.93
CA ILE A 130 -2.32 7.12 5.64
C ILE A 130 -0.90 6.74 6.13
N GLY A 131 -0.63 5.45 6.34
CA GLY A 131 0.71 4.97 6.67
C GLY A 131 1.74 5.27 5.59
N VAL A 132 1.32 5.32 4.33
CA VAL A 132 2.19 5.64 3.18
C VAL A 132 2.54 7.11 3.15
N LEU A 133 1.58 8.01 3.42
CA LEU A 133 1.86 9.43 3.61
C LEU A 133 2.86 9.62 4.76
N GLY A 134 2.62 8.97 5.90
CA GLY A 134 3.51 9.02 7.06
C GLY A 134 4.92 8.50 6.77
N PHE A 135 5.06 7.48 5.92
CA PHE A 135 6.35 6.98 5.45
C PHE A 135 7.08 8.05 4.63
N TRP A 136 6.45 8.61 3.61
CA TRP A 136 7.08 9.62 2.75
C TRP A 136 7.47 10.88 3.53
N MET A 137 6.65 11.26 4.52
CA MET A 137 6.99 12.31 5.48
C MET A 137 8.22 11.99 6.31
N MET A 138 8.31 10.78 6.87
CA MET A 138 9.48 10.38 7.66
C MET A 138 10.76 10.44 6.83
N ILE A 139 10.71 9.99 5.58
CA ILE A 139 11.87 10.03 4.66
C ILE A 139 12.31 11.46 4.38
N ILE A 140 11.38 12.37 4.03
CA ILE A 140 11.78 13.75 3.73
C ILE A 140 12.28 14.51 4.96
N ILE A 141 11.67 14.32 6.13
CA ILE A 141 12.09 14.97 7.37
C ILE A 141 13.49 14.49 7.78
N THR A 142 13.78 13.20 7.57
CA THR A 142 15.07 12.60 7.95
C THR A 142 16.18 12.95 6.97
N TYR A 143 15.93 12.81 5.67
CA TYR A 143 16.96 12.90 4.63
C TYR A 143 16.99 14.25 3.90
N GLY A 144 15.89 15.00 3.88
CA GLY A 144 15.84 16.33 3.27
C GLY A 144 16.91 17.29 3.82
N PRO A 145 17.03 17.45 5.16
CA PRO A 145 18.08 18.26 5.76
C PRO A 145 19.50 17.78 5.44
N GLN A 146 19.73 16.46 5.41
CA GLN A 146 21.03 15.87 5.04
C GLN A 146 21.41 16.12 3.58
N MET A 147 20.41 16.42 2.74
CA MET A 147 20.59 16.82 1.35
C MET A 147 20.62 18.33 1.16
N GLU A 148 20.75 19.10 2.25
CA GLU A 148 20.76 20.57 2.26
C GLU A 148 19.50 21.18 1.61
N MET A 149 18.38 20.45 1.62
CA MET A 149 17.16 20.81 0.88
C MET A 149 17.40 21.08 -0.61
N ASN A 150 18.44 20.46 -1.20
CA ASN A 150 18.74 20.58 -2.61
C ASN A 150 17.71 19.80 -3.45
N THR A 151 16.88 20.52 -4.20
CA THR A 151 15.81 19.95 -5.04
C THR A 151 16.30 18.84 -5.97
N SER A 152 17.47 19.00 -6.59
CA SER A 152 18.00 18.01 -7.54
C SER A 152 18.40 16.72 -6.84
N ARG A 153 19.07 16.82 -5.68
CA ARG A 153 19.45 15.63 -4.88
C ARG A 153 18.24 14.90 -4.34
N ILE A 154 17.28 15.64 -3.78
CA ILE A 154 16.04 15.08 -3.25
C ILE A 154 15.26 14.39 -4.38
N SER A 155 15.10 15.04 -5.54
CA SER A 155 14.42 14.45 -6.70
C SER A 155 15.08 13.14 -7.14
N VAL A 156 16.42 13.10 -7.23
CA VAL A 156 17.17 11.89 -7.59
C VAL A 156 17.00 10.79 -6.54
N PHE A 157 17.05 11.14 -5.25
CA PHE A 157 16.88 10.20 -4.15
C PHE A 157 15.50 9.54 -4.15
N PHE A 158 14.42 10.33 -4.22
CA PHE A 158 13.06 9.80 -4.25
C PHE A 158 12.78 9.01 -5.53
N ALA A 159 13.27 9.49 -6.68
CA ALA A 159 13.18 8.73 -7.93
C ALA A 159 13.90 7.38 -7.82
N ALA A 160 15.08 7.34 -7.19
CA ALA A 160 15.80 6.10 -6.94
C ALA A 160 15.01 5.15 -6.02
N ILE A 161 14.39 5.66 -4.95
CA ILE A 161 13.52 4.84 -4.06
C ILE A 161 12.39 4.21 -4.88
N LEU A 162 11.68 5.01 -5.70
CA LEU A 162 10.57 4.50 -6.52
C LEU A 162 11.03 3.48 -7.57
N VAL A 163 12.20 3.69 -8.18
CA VAL A 163 12.77 2.76 -9.16
C VAL A 163 13.13 1.43 -8.50
N PHE A 164 13.83 1.45 -7.36
CA PHE A 164 14.15 0.22 -6.62
C PHE A 164 12.89 -0.46 -6.10
N TYR A 165 11.95 0.31 -5.57
CA TYR A 165 10.65 -0.18 -5.12
C TYR A 165 9.93 -0.93 -6.26
N LEU A 166 9.75 -0.29 -7.42
CA LEU A 166 9.10 -0.91 -8.58
C LEU A 166 9.89 -2.12 -9.11
N ALA A 167 11.23 -2.09 -9.06
CA ALA A 167 12.05 -3.23 -9.47
C ALA A 167 11.85 -4.45 -8.56
N PHE A 168 11.82 -4.24 -7.24
CA PHE A 168 11.51 -5.30 -6.28
C PHE A 168 10.07 -5.81 -6.44
N ASP A 169 9.12 -4.92 -6.75
CA ASP A 169 7.74 -5.31 -7.02
C ASP A 169 7.61 -6.12 -8.31
N VAL A 170 8.33 -5.77 -9.37
CA VAL A 170 8.41 -6.61 -10.57
C VAL A 170 8.92 -8.01 -10.22
N ALA A 171 9.99 -8.13 -9.42
CA ALA A 171 10.47 -9.43 -8.97
C ALA A 171 9.41 -10.19 -8.17
N LYS A 172 8.74 -9.54 -7.21
CA LYS A 172 7.72 -10.16 -6.37
C LYS A 172 6.48 -10.58 -7.18
N ILE A 173 6.07 -9.78 -8.17
CA ILE A 173 4.99 -10.10 -9.10
C ILE A 173 5.37 -11.35 -9.90
N LEU A 174 6.58 -11.42 -10.45
CA LEU A 174 7.05 -12.57 -11.21
C LEU A 174 7.10 -13.84 -10.36
N LEU A 175 7.57 -13.76 -9.12
CA LEU A 175 7.58 -14.87 -8.16
C LEU A 175 6.15 -15.32 -7.80
N ALA A 176 5.27 -14.38 -7.48
CA ALA A 176 3.87 -14.68 -7.15
C ALA A 176 3.14 -15.35 -8.32
N LYS A 177 3.42 -14.94 -9.56
CA LYS A 177 2.86 -15.55 -10.76
C LYS A 177 3.24 -17.03 -10.89
N GLN A 178 4.42 -17.45 -10.42
CA GLN A 178 4.82 -18.86 -10.46
C GLN A 178 3.88 -19.74 -9.62
N LEU A 179 3.24 -19.20 -8.58
CA LEU A 179 2.25 -19.89 -7.76
C LEU A 179 0.91 -20.12 -8.47
N LYS A 180 0.75 -19.65 -9.72
CA LYS A 180 -0.47 -19.84 -10.53
C LYS A 180 -0.85 -21.32 -10.69
N HIS A 181 0.12 -22.24 -10.72
CA HIS A 181 -0.14 -23.67 -10.85
C HIS A 181 -0.92 -24.27 -9.65
N LYS A 182 -0.94 -23.58 -8.49
CA LYS A 182 -1.72 -24.00 -7.31
C LYS A 182 -3.13 -23.42 -7.27
N LEU A 183 -3.59 -22.72 -8.32
CA LEU A 183 -4.89 -22.06 -8.38
C LEU A 183 -6.02 -22.95 -8.86
N ILE A 184 -6.37 -23.91 -8.03
CA ILE A 184 -7.66 -24.60 -8.12
C ILE A 184 -8.74 -23.65 -7.53
N PRO A 185 -10.00 -23.65 -8.00
CA PRO A 185 -11.05 -22.74 -7.51
C PRO A 185 -11.16 -22.64 -5.98
N ALA A 186 -10.97 -23.75 -5.26
CA ALA A 186 -10.94 -23.77 -3.80
C ALA A 186 -9.79 -22.93 -3.19
N ASN A 187 -8.61 -22.96 -3.80
CA ASN A 187 -7.45 -22.18 -3.34
C ASN A 187 -7.60 -20.70 -3.69
N ILE A 188 -8.15 -20.37 -4.87
CA ILE A 188 -8.49 -18.99 -5.23
C ILE A 188 -9.47 -18.41 -4.21
N TYR A 189 -10.50 -19.17 -3.83
CA TYR A 189 -11.46 -18.77 -2.81
C TYR A 189 -10.77 -18.50 -1.47
N LYS A 190 -9.90 -19.41 -0.99
CA LYS A 190 -9.13 -19.23 0.25
C LYS A 190 -8.26 -17.96 0.22
N ILE A 191 -7.50 -17.76 -0.85
CA ILE A 191 -6.62 -16.58 -1.02
C ILE A 191 -7.46 -15.29 -0.96
N LYS A 192 -8.51 -15.19 -1.79
CA LYS A 192 -9.37 -14.00 -1.81
C LYS A 192 -10.03 -13.76 -0.46
N ARG A 193 -10.47 -14.82 0.22
CA ARG A 193 -11.09 -14.72 1.55
C ARG A 193 -10.11 -14.17 2.59
N VAL A 194 -8.89 -14.69 2.62
CA VAL A 194 -7.82 -14.19 3.52
C VAL A 194 -7.57 -12.72 3.25
N ILE A 195 -7.45 -12.32 1.98
CA ILE A 195 -7.17 -10.93 1.60
C ILE A 195 -8.31 -10.00 2.01
N SER A 196 -9.57 -10.35 1.71
CA SER A 196 -10.72 -9.56 2.16
C SER A 196 -10.73 -9.42 3.68
N MET A 197 -10.38 -10.47 4.42
CA MET A 197 -10.33 -10.46 5.89
C MET A 197 -9.20 -9.59 6.43
N VAL A 198 -8.02 -9.64 5.82
CA VAL A 198 -6.89 -8.76 6.17
C VAL A 198 -7.26 -7.30 5.93
N ILE A 199 -7.88 -6.97 4.80
CA ILE A 199 -8.33 -5.60 4.51
C ILE A 199 -9.38 -5.14 5.52
N LEU A 200 -10.30 -6.01 5.93
CA LEU A 200 -11.27 -5.70 6.99
C LEU A 200 -10.57 -5.38 8.32
N ILE A 201 -9.55 -6.18 8.69
CA ILE A 201 -8.76 -5.94 9.90
C ILE A 201 -8.03 -4.59 9.82
N PHE A 202 -7.40 -4.26 8.70
CA PHE A 202 -6.76 -2.95 8.50
C PHE A 202 -7.77 -1.79 8.56
N GLY A 203 -8.95 -1.96 7.96
CA GLY A 203 -10.01 -0.97 8.02
C GLY A 203 -10.48 -0.71 9.45
N LEU A 204 -10.71 -1.78 10.22
CA LEU A 204 -11.09 -1.67 11.64
C LEU A 204 -9.97 -1.04 12.47
N PHE A 205 -8.72 -1.46 12.23
CA PHE A 205 -7.55 -0.92 12.90
C PHE A 205 -7.42 0.61 12.70
N PHE A 206 -7.59 1.11 11.47
CA PHE A 206 -7.56 2.55 11.21
C PHE A 206 -8.72 3.31 11.86
N ILE A 207 -9.92 2.74 11.89
CA ILE A 207 -11.04 3.36 12.61
C ILE A 207 -10.71 3.47 14.10
N LEU A 208 -10.27 2.38 14.73
CA LEU A 208 -9.89 2.40 16.15
C LEU A 208 -8.78 3.42 16.42
N GLN A 209 -7.76 3.47 15.55
CA GLN A 209 -6.67 4.45 15.65
C GLN A 209 -7.17 5.90 15.57
N GLY A 210 -8.18 6.16 14.73
CA GLY A 210 -8.79 7.48 14.62
C GLY A 210 -9.68 7.85 15.82
N PHE A 211 -10.41 6.91 16.42
CA PHE A 211 -11.27 7.17 17.58
C PHE A 211 -10.52 7.22 18.91
N PHE A 212 -9.40 6.50 19.05
CA PHE A 212 -8.62 6.37 20.28
C PHE A 212 -7.17 6.87 20.14
N PRO A 213 -6.93 8.14 19.74
CA PRO A 213 -5.57 8.66 19.56
C PRO A 213 -4.78 8.71 20.88
N LYS A 214 -5.44 8.87 22.04
CA LYS A 214 -4.81 8.95 23.36
C LYS A 214 -4.23 7.62 23.85
N GLU A 215 -4.84 6.49 23.48
CA GLU A 215 -4.32 5.16 23.81
C GLU A 215 -3.07 4.83 22.98
N LYS A 216 -2.98 5.35 21.74
CA LYS A 216 -1.75 5.29 20.93
C LYS A 216 -0.59 5.98 21.64
N GLU A 217 -0.80 7.18 22.21
CA GLU A 217 0.23 7.90 22.98
C GLU A 217 0.65 7.13 24.24
N MET A 218 -0.31 6.60 25.02
CA MET A 218 -0.01 5.81 26.22
C MET A 218 0.74 4.51 25.91
N ILE A 219 0.37 3.78 24.86
CA ILE A 219 1.04 2.56 24.42
C ILE A 219 2.44 2.88 23.90
N THR A 220 2.60 3.97 23.13
CA THR A 220 3.90 4.42 22.63
C THR A 220 4.84 4.77 23.79
N ASN A 221 4.38 5.56 24.76
CA ASN A 221 5.18 5.94 25.94
C ASN A 221 5.49 4.75 26.87
N LYS A 222 4.68 3.68 26.84
CA LYS A 222 4.93 2.47 27.66
C LYS A 222 5.89 1.49 26.98
N LEU A 223 5.92 1.45 25.65
CA LEU A 223 6.79 0.57 24.85
C LEU A 223 8.13 1.23 24.51
N LEU A 224 8.14 2.55 24.37
CA LEU A 224 9.30 3.40 24.14
C LEU A 224 9.22 4.57 25.15
N PRO A 225 9.48 4.32 26.45
CA PRO A 225 9.53 5.41 27.41
C PRO A 225 10.63 6.38 27.00
N ASP A 226 10.27 7.66 26.94
CA ASP A 226 11.11 8.80 26.55
C ASP A 226 12.62 8.52 26.73
N THR A 227 13.31 8.21 25.63
CA THR A 227 14.73 8.60 25.54
C THR A 227 14.75 10.07 25.18
N THR A 228 14.33 10.90 26.13
CA THR A 228 14.72 12.30 26.19
C THR A 228 16.24 12.29 26.28
N VAL A 229 16.91 12.49 25.13
CA VAL A 229 18.24 13.06 25.16
C VAL A 229 18.04 14.47 25.70
N SER A 230 18.35 14.63 26.98
CA SER A 230 18.59 15.90 27.60
C SER A 230 19.72 16.61 26.85
N GLU A 231 19.43 17.86 26.48
CA GLU A 231 20.30 18.93 25.96
C GLU A 231 20.70 18.88 24.47
#